data_AF-A0A1Y2W9D5-F1
#
_entry.id   AF-A0A1Y2W9D5-F1
#
_cell.length_a   1.000
_cell.length_b   1.000
_cell.length_c   1.000
_cell.angle_alpha   90.00
_cell.angle_beta   90.00
_cell.angle_gamma   90.00
#
_symmetry.space_group_name_H-M   'P 1'
#
loop_
_entity.id
_entity.type
_entity.pdbx_description
1 polymer ?
#
loop_
_entity_poly.entity_id
_entity_poly.type
_entity_poly.pdbx_seq_one_letter_code
_entity_poly.pdbx_strand_id
1 'polypeptide(L)'
;MPNIVVVGAGVSGLTSAYLLSKQKDNVITVVAKHMPGDYDIEYASPWAGANVLPMATEKNSSWERRTWPEMKRLATEVPEAGIHALKSRVYRREKDLESLRKGGYSFDGLFLENPWYKSLFDDYRELPKEELPKDIASGCEFGSVCINVMLYLPWLLGQCRKNGVVLRRGQLRHVSEAAALSHTGEKADVVVNTTGLMASRLGGVMDQNLVPIRGQIVVVRNEAPYMVTKSGTDDAPDELFYIMMRASGGGTILGGTYQKGQWESQPDPNIAQRIMRRAVEMVPELTGGKGVDGLDVIRHGVGLRPYRNGGVRIEKEKIDDTWVVHNYGHAGWGYQGSYGMLRRSTDAVNDSVEGTDTFSDGSQEIPAPSTQLNVKIERPDGQGTYDTAAMLDSGLSSRTCGTIKLKIWPLLRNRWGDHFEHSIPIRETFYVVDYDNAVNLFGDMMLGQNFIERINKRMTQFNPATFTYITRKRIEGAFVVRYNKATAN
;
A
#
# COMPACT_ATOMS: atom_id res chain seq x y z
N MET A 1 -24.40 -9.39 -11.61
CA MET A 1 -24.13 -8.71 -10.34
C MET A 1 -23.41 -9.70 -9.45
N PRO A 2 -22.09 -9.55 -9.23
CA PRO A 2 -21.34 -10.46 -8.40
C PRO A 2 -21.87 -10.46 -6.96
N ASN A 3 -22.24 -11.63 -6.46
CA ASN A 3 -22.60 -11.87 -5.08
C ASN A 3 -21.33 -12.24 -4.29
N ILE A 4 -20.88 -11.33 -3.44
CA ILE A 4 -19.58 -11.42 -2.77
C ILE A 4 -19.77 -11.54 -1.26
N VAL A 5 -19.10 -12.52 -0.66
CA VAL A 5 -19.03 -12.65 0.81
C VAL A 5 -17.61 -12.35 1.29
N VAL A 6 -17.45 -11.28 2.05
CA VAL A 6 -16.19 -10.94 2.70
C VAL A 6 -16.17 -11.56 4.10
N VAL A 7 -15.18 -12.41 4.38
CA VAL A 7 -15.02 -13.07 5.68
C VAL A 7 -13.99 -12.31 6.51
N GLY A 8 -14.44 -11.69 7.61
CA GLY A 8 -13.64 -10.86 8.50
C GLY A 8 -14.00 -9.37 8.42
N ALA A 9 -14.04 -8.70 9.57
CA ALA A 9 -14.36 -7.28 9.69
C ALA A 9 -13.21 -6.48 10.33
N GLY A 10 -11.96 -6.91 10.12
CA GLY A 10 -10.78 -6.09 10.39
C GLY A 10 -10.58 -5.01 9.34
N VAL A 11 -9.51 -4.24 9.46
CA VAL A 11 -9.16 -3.22 8.46
C VAL A 11 -9.08 -3.82 7.05
N SER A 12 -8.53 -5.03 6.91
CA SER A 12 -8.43 -5.73 5.62
C SER A 12 -9.81 -6.03 5.04
N GLY A 13 -10.72 -6.61 5.84
CA GLY A 13 -12.07 -6.95 5.39
C GLY A 13 -12.97 -5.75 5.13
N LEU A 14 -12.98 -4.77 6.04
CA LEU A 14 -13.82 -3.58 5.88
C LEU A 14 -13.36 -2.69 4.74
N THR A 15 -12.05 -2.50 4.56
CA THR A 15 -11.56 -1.76 3.40
C THR A 15 -11.79 -2.54 2.10
N SER A 16 -11.73 -3.89 2.10
CA SER A 16 -12.13 -4.71 0.93
C SER A 16 -13.58 -4.45 0.55
N ALA A 17 -14.48 -4.62 1.52
CA ALA A 17 -15.91 -4.45 1.32
C ALA A 17 -16.25 -3.03 0.88
N TYR A 18 -15.61 -2.02 1.49
CA TYR A 18 -15.81 -0.63 1.11
C TYR A 18 -15.38 -0.37 -0.35
N LEU A 19 -14.20 -0.81 -0.77
CA LEU A 19 -13.73 -0.61 -2.14
C LEU A 19 -14.57 -1.36 -3.16
N LEU A 20 -14.90 -2.63 -2.90
CA LEU A 20 -15.80 -3.43 -3.75
C LEU A 20 -17.19 -2.78 -3.88
N SER A 21 -17.71 -2.21 -2.79
CA SER A 21 -19.04 -1.57 -2.78
C SER A 21 -19.13 -0.26 -3.57
N LYS A 22 -18.00 0.27 -4.05
CA LYS A 22 -18.00 1.42 -4.97
C LYS A 22 -18.52 1.05 -6.36
N GLN A 23 -18.38 -0.21 -6.76
CA GLN A 23 -19.05 -0.76 -7.94
C GLN A 23 -20.48 -1.16 -7.53
N LYS A 24 -21.49 -0.46 -8.08
CA LYS A 24 -22.89 -0.59 -7.63
C LYS A 24 -23.53 -1.93 -7.97
N ASP A 25 -22.97 -2.67 -8.92
CA ASP A 25 -23.44 -3.99 -9.32
C ASP A 25 -22.95 -5.12 -8.39
N ASN A 26 -22.05 -4.83 -7.45
CA ASN A 26 -21.59 -5.79 -6.45
C ASN A 26 -22.57 -5.88 -5.29
N VAL A 27 -23.01 -7.09 -5.00
CA VAL A 27 -23.84 -7.41 -3.83
C VAL A 27 -22.94 -7.98 -2.75
N ILE A 28 -22.78 -7.27 -1.63
CA ILE A 28 -21.72 -7.60 -0.67
C ILE A 28 -22.31 -7.91 0.71
N THR A 29 -21.87 -9.04 1.27
CA THR A 29 -22.11 -9.41 2.66
C THR A 29 -20.78 -9.52 3.41
N VAL A 30 -20.62 -8.82 4.53
CA VAL A 30 -19.50 -9.02 5.45
C VAL A 30 -19.95 -9.97 6.55
N VAL A 31 -19.26 -11.11 6.68
CA VAL A 31 -19.48 -12.09 7.74
C VAL A 31 -18.25 -12.12 8.65
N ALA A 32 -18.41 -11.87 9.94
CA ALA A 32 -17.28 -11.88 10.86
C ALA A 32 -17.67 -12.33 12.27
N LYS A 33 -16.73 -13.01 12.95
CA LYS A 33 -16.85 -13.38 14.36
C LYS A 33 -16.85 -12.11 15.21
N HIS A 34 -15.84 -11.26 15.00
CA HIS A 34 -15.63 -9.98 15.71
C HIS A 34 -15.85 -8.80 14.76
N MET A 35 -16.42 -7.71 15.29
CA MET A 35 -16.79 -6.50 14.56
C MET A 35 -16.16 -5.26 15.22
N PRO A 36 -16.11 -4.10 14.52
CA PRO A 36 -15.72 -2.84 15.14
C PRO A 36 -16.49 -2.57 16.44
N GLY A 37 -15.76 -2.33 17.52
CA GLY A 37 -16.29 -2.22 18.88
C GLY A 37 -15.85 -3.35 19.81
N ASP A 38 -15.53 -4.52 19.25
CA ASP A 38 -15.03 -5.65 20.04
C ASP A 38 -13.53 -5.53 20.32
N TYR A 39 -13.09 -6.09 21.45
CA TYR A 39 -11.70 -6.37 21.76
C TYR A 39 -11.55 -7.86 22.04
N ASP A 40 -10.73 -8.53 21.24
CA ASP A 40 -10.44 -9.95 21.40
C ASP A 40 -9.06 -10.27 20.79
N ILE A 41 -8.37 -11.27 21.33
CA ILE A 41 -7.03 -11.65 20.89
C ILE A 41 -7.00 -12.19 19.45
N GLU A 42 -8.10 -12.75 18.97
CA GLU A 42 -8.26 -13.21 17.57
C GLU A 42 -8.54 -12.04 16.59
N TYR A 43 -8.73 -10.81 17.10
CA TYR A 43 -9.07 -9.63 16.31
C TYR A 43 -8.00 -8.55 16.43
N ALA A 44 -7.01 -8.57 15.53
CA ALA A 44 -5.82 -7.73 15.60
C ALA A 44 -6.09 -6.21 15.44
N SER A 45 -7.08 -5.83 14.63
CA SER A 45 -7.33 -4.44 14.22
C SER A 45 -7.50 -3.44 15.39
N PRO A 46 -8.36 -3.66 16.38
CA PRO A 46 -8.55 -2.71 17.51
C PRO A 46 -7.31 -2.51 18.40
N TRP A 47 -6.35 -3.44 18.37
CA TRP A 47 -5.11 -3.35 19.15
C TRP A 47 -4.02 -2.50 18.50
N ALA A 48 -4.13 -2.21 17.20
CA ALA A 48 -3.12 -1.48 16.46
C ALA A 48 -2.98 -0.03 16.95
N GLY A 49 -1.81 0.58 16.72
CA GLY A 49 -1.54 1.98 17.08
C GLY A 49 -2.63 2.95 16.58
N ALA A 50 -2.80 3.20 15.28
CA ALA A 50 -1.96 2.84 14.13
C ALA A 50 -1.45 4.13 13.46
N ASN A 51 -0.46 4.03 12.58
CA ASN A 51 0.08 5.16 11.83
C ASN A 51 0.53 4.75 10.43
N VAL A 52 1.06 5.69 9.65
CA VAL A 52 1.76 5.41 8.39
C VAL A 52 3.26 5.62 8.60
N LEU A 53 3.99 4.54 8.87
CA LEU A 53 5.44 4.54 8.96
C LEU A 53 5.99 3.50 7.97
N PRO A 54 6.37 3.89 6.76
CA PRO A 54 6.75 2.94 5.72
C PRO A 54 7.83 1.97 6.19
N MET A 55 7.53 0.67 6.15
CA MET A 55 8.41 -0.40 6.64
C MET A 55 9.04 -1.19 5.49
N ALA A 56 8.50 -1.05 4.27
CA ALA A 56 9.00 -1.75 3.10
C ALA A 56 10.30 -1.12 2.59
N THR A 57 11.15 -1.93 1.97
CA THR A 57 12.23 -1.44 1.11
C THR A 57 11.63 -0.80 -0.15
N GLU A 58 12.44 -0.05 -0.90
CA GLU A 58 11.98 0.62 -2.12
C GLU A 58 11.31 -0.34 -3.12
N LYS A 59 11.95 -1.49 -3.37
CA LYS A 59 11.42 -2.54 -4.26
C LYS A 59 10.02 -3.02 -3.86
N ASN A 60 9.72 -3.04 -2.56
CA ASN A 60 8.47 -3.57 -2.01
C ASN A 60 7.48 -2.47 -1.58
N SER A 61 7.77 -1.20 -1.88
CA SER A 61 7.04 -0.03 -1.38
C SER A 61 5.66 0.21 -2.02
N SER A 62 5.30 -0.55 -3.05
CA SER A 62 4.14 -0.23 -3.92
C SER A 62 2.81 -0.12 -3.19
N TRP A 63 2.57 -0.94 -2.16
CA TRP A 63 1.33 -0.91 -1.40
C TRP A 63 1.28 0.27 -0.43
N GLU A 64 2.40 0.62 0.19
CA GLU A 64 2.50 1.76 1.10
C GLU A 64 2.35 3.07 0.30
N ARG A 65 3.04 3.20 -0.85
CA ARG A 65 2.89 4.33 -1.77
C ARG A 65 1.45 4.54 -2.22
N ARG A 66 0.75 3.46 -2.60
CA ARG A 66 -0.66 3.53 -3.04
C ARG A 66 -1.64 3.82 -1.92
N THR A 67 -1.27 3.54 -0.67
CA THR A 67 -2.13 3.79 0.49
C THR A 67 -2.02 5.24 0.97
N TRP A 68 -0.84 5.84 0.87
CA TRP A 68 -0.58 7.18 1.40
C TRP A 68 -1.53 8.28 0.90
N PRO A 69 -1.84 8.42 -0.40
CA PRO A 69 -2.74 9.47 -0.87
C PRO A 69 -4.12 9.43 -0.21
N GLU A 70 -4.68 8.23 0.00
CA GLU A 70 -5.98 8.09 0.66
C GLU A 70 -5.89 8.38 2.16
N MET A 71 -4.82 7.93 2.82
CA MET A 71 -4.61 8.26 4.25
C MET A 71 -4.43 9.76 4.47
N LYS A 72 -3.67 10.44 3.60
CA LYS A 72 -3.51 11.91 3.60
C LYS A 72 -4.86 12.58 3.39
N ARG A 73 -5.62 12.17 2.36
CA ARG A 73 -6.96 12.69 2.05
C ARG A 73 -7.92 12.52 3.21
N LEU A 74 -7.99 11.34 3.83
CA LEU A 74 -8.87 11.09 4.98
C LEU A 74 -8.50 11.96 6.18
N ALA A 75 -7.20 12.15 6.45
CA ALA A 75 -6.74 13.01 7.53
C ALA A 75 -7.07 14.50 7.29
N THR A 76 -7.13 14.95 6.04
CA THR A 76 -7.34 16.37 5.70
C THR A 76 -8.80 16.71 5.40
N GLU A 77 -9.57 15.78 4.84
CA GLU A 77 -10.91 16.06 4.30
C GLU A 77 -12.04 15.33 5.03
N VAL A 78 -11.73 14.32 5.86
CA VAL A 78 -12.76 13.45 6.48
C VAL A 78 -12.52 13.31 7.98
N PRO A 79 -12.75 14.38 8.77
CA PRO A 79 -12.44 14.39 10.20
C PRO A 79 -13.17 13.29 11.00
N GLU A 80 -14.37 12.90 10.57
CA GLU A 80 -15.13 11.83 11.22
C GLU A 80 -14.51 10.43 11.04
N ALA A 81 -13.52 10.27 10.15
CA ALA A 81 -12.74 9.03 10.02
C ALA A 81 -11.76 8.82 11.18
N GLY A 82 -11.51 9.83 12.01
CA GLY A 82 -10.62 9.73 13.16
C GLY A 82 -9.16 9.54 12.78
N ILE A 83 -8.71 10.25 11.75
CA ILE A 83 -7.30 10.29 11.31
C ILE A 83 -6.85 11.75 11.38
N HIS A 84 -5.66 12.00 11.90
CA HIS A 84 -5.06 13.34 11.89
C HIS A 84 -3.58 13.29 11.48
N ALA A 85 -3.05 14.42 11.03
CA ALA A 85 -1.64 14.58 10.75
C ALA A 85 -0.85 14.86 12.02
N LEU A 86 0.33 14.25 12.15
CA LEU A 86 1.32 14.53 13.20
C LEU A 86 2.72 14.47 12.61
N LYS A 87 3.64 15.26 13.16
CA LYS A 87 5.06 15.04 12.92
C LYS A 87 5.47 13.69 13.47
N SER A 88 6.36 13.01 12.76
CA SER A 88 6.96 11.75 13.16
C SER A 88 8.46 11.88 13.18
N ARG A 89 9.10 11.44 14.26
CA ARG A 89 10.55 11.33 14.38
C ARG A 89 10.97 9.87 14.41
N VAL A 90 11.89 9.51 13.52
CA VAL A 90 12.46 8.15 13.44
C VAL A 90 13.92 8.24 13.81
N TYR A 91 14.32 7.53 14.86
CA TYR A 91 15.67 7.58 15.41
C TYR A 91 16.42 6.27 15.20
N ARG A 92 17.68 6.39 14.79
CA ARG A 92 18.61 5.28 14.54
C ARG A 92 19.70 5.32 15.60
N ARG A 93 19.79 4.28 16.42
CA ARG A 93 20.85 4.18 17.44
C ARG A 93 22.17 3.81 16.79
N GLU A 94 23.26 4.33 17.36
CA GLU A 94 24.64 4.00 16.92
C GLU A 94 24.86 2.49 16.84
N LYS A 95 24.56 1.77 17.92
CA LYS A 95 24.74 0.31 18.00
C LYS A 95 23.86 -0.52 17.06
N ASP A 96 22.84 0.06 16.44
CA ASP A 96 21.97 -0.66 15.50
C ASP A 96 22.43 -0.46 14.05
N LEU A 97 23.22 0.58 13.75
CA LEU A 97 23.56 0.97 12.38
C LEU A 97 24.21 -0.16 11.57
N GLU A 98 25.13 -0.91 12.18
CA GLU A 98 25.78 -2.03 11.50
C GLU A 98 24.77 -3.11 11.10
N SER A 99 23.86 -3.46 12.01
CA SER A 99 22.83 -4.46 11.74
C SER A 99 21.77 -3.96 10.75
N LEU A 100 21.41 -2.67 10.81
CA LEU A 100 20.48 -2.05 9.86
C LEU A 100 21.05 -2.05 8.44
N ARG A 101 22.35 -1.78 8.28
CA ARG A 101 23.04 -1.81 6.98
C ARG A 101 23.15 -3.21 6.38
N LYS A 102 23.19 -4.25 7.22
CA LYS A 102 23.26 -5.65 6.77
C LYS A 102 21.90 -6.22 6.34
N GLY A 103 20.79 -5.55 6.67
CA GLY A 103 19.43 -6.07 6.44
C GLY A 103 19.12 -7.25 7.36
N GLY A 104 18.20 -7.08 8.30
CA GLY A 104 17.95 -8.11 9.32
C GLY A 104 16.96 -7.73 10.40
N TYR A 105 16.39 -6.53 10.35
CA TYR A 105 15.31 -6.10 11.22
C TYR A 105 13.95 -6.31 10.57
N SER A 106 12.94 -6.58 11.39
CA SER A 106 11.55 -6.75 10.91
C SER A 106 10.94 -5.48 10.29
N PHE A 107 11.66 -4.35 10.33
CA PHE A 107 11.26 -3.03 9.84
C PHE A 107 12.37 -2.36 9.02
N ASP A 108 13.15 -3.15 8.27
CA ASP A 108 14.36 -2.69 7.58
C ASP A 108 14.16 -1.37 6.81
N GLY A 109 13.04 -1.21 6.10
CA GLY A 109 12.76 0.00 5.32
C GLY A 109 12.60 1.28 6.15
N LEU A 110 12.07 1.17 7.37
CA LEU A 110 11.78 2.33 8.22
C LEU A 110 13.05 3.04 8.70
N PHE A 111 14.10 2.28 9.00
CA PHE A 111 15.33 2.80 9.61
C PHE A 111 16.49 2.94 8.63
N LEU A 112 16.30 2.77 7.32
CA LEU A 112 17.34 3.03 6.33
C LEU A 112 17.84 4.48 6.43
N GLU A 113 19.15 4.68 6.28
CA GLU A 113 19.76 6.03 6.25
C GLU A 113 19.37 6.81 5.00
N ASN A 114 19.06 6.11 3.90
CA ASN A 114 18.51 6.70 2.67
C ASN A 114 17.16 6.03 2.35
N PRO A 115 16.08 6.38 3.06
CA PRO A 115 14.79 5.73 2.86
C PRO A 115 14.09 6.26 1.61
N TRP A 116 13.40 5.38 0.89
CA TRP A 116 12.61 5.78 -0.28
C TRP A 116 11.48 6.76 0.07
N TYR A 117 10.95 6.69 1.30
CA TYR A 117 9.83 7.51 1.74
C TYR A 117 10.22 8.98 1.95
N LYS A 118 11.50 9.33 1.84
CA LYS A 118 11.95 10.73 1.81
C LYS A 118 11.34 11.53 0.66
N SER A 119 10.95 10.86 -0.44
CA SER A 119 10.24 11.47 -1.57
C SER A 119 8.73 11.32 -1.50
N LEU A 120 8.21 10.57 -0.52
CA LEU A 120 6.78 10.38 -0.29
C LEU A 120 6.20 11.51 0.57
N PHE A 121 6.96 11.97 1.56
CA PHE A 121 6.55 13.01 2.49
C PHE A 121 7.16 14.35 2.08
N ASP A 122 6.30 15.32 1.77
CA ASP A 122 6.68 16.63 1.23
C ASP A 122 7.63 17.43 2.15
N ASP A 123 7.56 17.18 3.46
CA ASP A 123 8.27 17.89 4.51
C ASP A 123 9.34 17.01 5.22
N TYR A 124 9.83 15.98 4.53
CA TYR A 124 10.91 15.14 5.02
C TYR A 124 12.20 15.95 5.22
N ARG A 125 12.85 15.74 6.37
CA ARG A 125 14.20 16.23 6.66
C ARG A 125 14.98 15.26 7.53
N GLU A 126 16.29 15.21 7.35
CA GLU A 126 17.18 14.63 8.37
C GLU A 126 17.29 15.60 9.56
N LEU A 127 17.41 15.05 10.75
CA LEU A 127 17.61 15.80 11.98
C LEU A 127 19.10 16.13 12.14
N PRO A 128 19.46 17.40 12.38
CA PRO A 128 20.84 17.78 12.70
C PRO A 128 21.23 17.24 14.09
N LYS A 129 22.54 17.13 14.34
CA LYS A 129 23.08 16.48 15.55
C LYS A 129 22.59 17.11 16.86
N GLU A 130 22.32 18.41 16.82
CA GLU A 130 21.85 19.21 17.95
C GLU A 130 20.39 18.90 18.34
N GLU A 131 19.60 18.36 17.41
CA GLU A 131 18.22 17.90 17.65
C GLU A 131 18.14 16.41 18.05
N LEU A 132 19.26 15.69 18.01
CA LEU A 132 19.29 14.26 18.33
C LEU A 132 19.40 14.04 19.85
N PRO A 133 18.58 13.15 20.42
CA PRO A 133 18.76 12.68 21.78
C PRO A 133 20.12 12.00 21.97
N LYS A 134 20.55 11.87 23.23
CA LYS A 134 21.77 11.13 23.57
C LYS A 134 21.72 9.71 23.00
N ASP A 135 22.86 9.22 22.50
CA ASP A 135 23.06 7.87 21.96
C ASP A 135 22.27 7.56 20.67
N ILE A 136 21.70 8.59 20.03
CA ILE A 136 21.13 8.51 18.69
C ILE A 136 22.17 9.00 17.68
N ALA A 137 22.46 8.17 16.68
CA ALA A 137 23.46 8.45 15.66
C ALA A 137 22.91 9.34 14.54
N SER A 138 21.68 9.06 14.12
CA SER A 138 20.97 9.83 13.10
C SER A 138 19.46 9.65 13.26
N GLY A 139 18.69 10.50 12.60
CA GLY A 139 17.24 10.40 12.58
C GLY A 139 16.62 11.36 11.57
N CYS A 140 15.36 11.14 11.25
CA CYS A 140 14.61 11.99 10.34
C CYS A 140 13.27 12.42 10.94
N GLU A 141 12.72 13.49 10.40
CA GLU A 141 11.39 14.00 10.72
C GLU A 141 10.58 14.23 9.44
N PHE A 142 9.29 13.89 9.50
CA PHE A 142 8.34 14.10 8.41
C PHE A 142 6.90 14.15 8.94
N GLY A 143 5.98 14.74 8.19
CA GLY A 143 4.55 14.75 8.45
C GLY A 143 3.92 13.43 8.02
N SER A 144 3.35 12.70 8.97
CA SER A 144 2.60 11.46 8.73
C SER A 144 1.21 11.56 9.39
N VAL A 145 0.48 10.45 9.47
CA VAL A 145 -0.84 10.39 10.11
C VAL A 145 -0.87 9.37 11.24
N CYS A 146 -1.67 9.67 12.27
CA CYS A 146 -2.07 8.69 13.28
C CYS A 146 -3.58 8.44 13.19
N ILE A 147 -3.95 7.17 13.33
CA ILE A 147 -5.31 6.66 13.15
C ILE A 147 -5.86 6.29 14.52
N ASN A 148 -6.96 6.92 14.91
CA ASN A 148 -7.80 6.42 15.99
C ASN A 148 -8.61 5.23 15.48
N VAL A 149 -8.09 4.02 15.67
CA VAL A 149 -8.72 2.78 15.20
C VAL A 149 -10.13 2.56 15.77
N MET A 150 -10.46 3.19 16.90
CA MET A 150 -11.79 3.10 17.52
C MET A 150 -12.83 3.96 16.83
N LEU A 151 -12.42 4.95 16.05
CA LEU A 151 -13.30 5.73 15.18
C LEU A 151 -13.22 5.24 13.74
N TYR A 152 -12.01 4.93 13.26
CA TYR A 152 -11.79 4.56 11.87
C TYR A 152 -12.44 3.23 11.48
N LEU A 153 -12.40 2.21 12.35
CA LEU A 153 -13.05 0.92 12.05
C LEU A 153 -14.59 1.05 11.97
N PRO A 154 -15.28 1.69 12.96
CA PRO A 154 -16.71 2.00 12.80
C PRO A 154 -17.02 2.92 11.63
N TRP A 155 -16.15 3.89 11.33
CA TRP A 155 -16.32 4.76 10.17
C TRP A 155 -16.29 3.96 8.86
N LEU A 156 -15.32 3.06 8.67
CA LEU A 156 -15.25 2.16 7.51
C LEU A 156 -16.52 1.30 7.40
N LEU A 157 -16.96 0.72 8.51
CA LEU A 157 -18.23 -0.02 8.56
C LEU A 157 -19.40 0.88 8.13
N GLY A 158 -19.47 2.12 8.61
CA GLY A 158 -20.46 3.11 8.21
C GLY A 158 -20.42 3.41 6.71
N GLN A 159 -19.23 3.53 6.11
CA GLN A 159 -19.08 3.70 4.66
C GLN A 159 -19.58 2.46 3.89
N CYS A 160 -19.27 1.26 4.36
CA CYS A 160 -19.82 0.02 3.80
C CYS A 160 -21.35 0.04 3.85
N ARG A 161 -21.96 0.40 4.99
CA ARG A 161 -23.41 0.51 5.15
C ARG A 161 -24.03 1.53 4.20
N LYS A 162 -23.42 2.70 4.04
CA LYS A 162 -23.86 3.73 3.09
C LYS A 162 -23.91 3.21 1.65
N ASN A 163 -23.04 2.26 1.30
CA ASN A 163 -23.02 1.63 -0.02
C ASN A 163 -23.88 0.36 -0.11
N GLY A 164 -24.70 0.04 0.89
CA GLY A 164 -25.62 -1.10 0.86
C GLY A 164 -25.01 -2.43 1.31
N VAL A 165 -23.78 -2.46 1.83
CA VAL A 165 -23.16 -3.68 2.35
C VAL A 165 -23.94 -4.19 3.56
N VAL A 166 -24.26 -5.49 3.56
CA VAL A 166 -24.91 -6.15 4.71
C VAL A 166 -23.88 -6.77 5.63
N LEU A 167 -23.99 -6.54 6.94
CA LEU A 167 -23.11 -7.14 7.93
C LEU A 167 -23.85 -8.25 8.68
N ARG A 168 -23.14 -9.35 8.94
CA ARG A 168 -23.62 -10.49 9.71
C ARG A 168 -22.54 -10.96 10.68
N ARG A 169 -22.92 -11.19 11.93
CA ARG A 169 -22.08 -11.94 12.87
C ARG A 169 -22.09 -13.41 12.45
N GLY A 170 -20.92 -14.03 12.39
CA GLY A 170 -20.79 -15.44 12.02
C GLY A 170 -19.41 -15.97 12.28
N GLN A 171 -19.32 -17.21 12.75
CA GLN A 171 -18.08 -17.94 12.93
C GLN A 171 -18.07 -19.13 12.00
N LEU A 172 -17.02 -19.22 11.19
CA LEU A 172 -16.88 -20.27 10.18
C LEU A 172 -15.85 -21.29 10.67
N ARG A 173 -16.11 -22.56 10.40
CA ARG A 173 -15.15 -23.66 10.60
C ARG A 173 -14.39 -23.97 9.31
N HIS A 174 -15.00 -23.70 8.16
CA HIS A 174 -14.42 -23.88 6.83
C HIS A 174 -14.72 -22.67 5.95
N VAL A 175 -13.79 -22.27 5.08
CA VAL A 175 -13.98 -21.08 4.22
C VAL A 175 -15.17 -21.23 3.27
N SER A 176 -15.44 -22.43 2.77
CA SER A 176 -16.58 -22.73 1.89
C SER A 176 -17.95 -22.50 2.54
N GLU A 177 -18.05 -22.52 3.88
CA GLU A 177 -19.28 -22.17 4.58
C GLU A 177 -19.72 -20.73 4.25
N ALA A 178 -18.77 -19.84 3.92
CA ALA A 178 -19.04 -18.45 3.56
C ALA A 178 -19.93 -18.31 2.32
N ALA A 179 -19.82 -19.24 1.37
CA ALA A 179 -20.54 -19.16 0.11
C ALA A 179 -22.07 -19.15 0.30
N ALA A 180 -22.57 -19.77 1.35
CA ALA A 180 -24.01 -19.83 1.66
C ALA A 180 -24.50 -18.66 2.54
N LEU A 181 -23.61 -17.74 2.95
CA LEU A 181 -23.93 -16.73 3.97
C LEU A 181 -24.32 -15.37 3.40
N SER A 182 -24.47 -15.25 2.08
CA SER A 182 -24.93 -14.02 1.46
C SER A 182 -26.30 -13.59 1.99
N HIS A 183 -26.50 -12.27 2.08
CA HIS A 183 -27.76 -11.70 2.53
C HIS A 183 -28.91 -11.88 1.54
N THR A 184 -28.62 -12.17 0.27
CA THR A 184 -29.64 -12.46 -0.75
C THR A 184 -30.27 -13.84 -0.59
N GLY A 185 -29.64 -14.75 0.15
CA GLY A 185 -30.01 -16.16 0.20
C GLY A 185 -29.40 -17.00 -0.94
N GLU A 186 -28.83 -16.36 -1.96
CA GLU A 186 -28.15 -17.03 -3.06
C GLU A 186 -26.70 -17.36 -2.71
N LYS A 187 -26.14 -18.40 -3.36
CA LYS A 187 -24.71 -18.73 -3.24
C LYS A 187 -23.86 -17.55 -3.70
N ALA A 188 -22.78 -17.28 -2.98
CA ALA A 188 -21.78 -16.29 -3.37
C ALA A 188 -20.98 -16.76 -4.58
N ASP A 189 -20.76 -15.86 -5.54
CA ASP A 189 -19.87 -16.08 -6.67
C ASP A 189 -18.40 -16.07 -6.22
N VAL A 190 -18.07 -15.18 -5.28
CA VAL A 190 -16.72 -15.02 -4.74
C VAL A 190 -16.75 -14.82 -3.22
N VAL A 191 -15.82 -15.49 -2.53
CA VAL A 191 -15.53 -15.30 -1.11
C VAL A 191 -14.22 -14.54 -0.97
N VAL A 192 -14.19 -13.43 -0.23
CA VAL A 192 -12.96 -12.71 0.08
C VAL A 192 -12.53 -13.07 1.50
N ASN A 193 -11.48 -13.89 1.64
CA ASN A 193 -10.97 -14.32 2.93
C ASN A 193 -10.00 -13.29 3.53
N THR A 194 -10.46 -12.57 4.55
CA THR A 194 -9.68 -11.56 5.30
C THR A 194 -9.54 -11.90 6.78
N THR A 195 -9.49 -13.19 7.11
CA THR A 195 -9.49 -13.71 8.49
C THR A 195 -8.18 -13.53 9.26
N GLY A 196 -7.19 -12.84 8.68
CA GLY A 196 -5.95 -12.49 9.36
C GLY A 196 -5.21 -13.71 9.89
N LEU A 197 -4.92 -13.73 11.20
CA LEU A 197 -4.21 -14.82 11.84
C LEU A 197 -5.03 -16.12 11.87
N MET A 198 -6.36 -16.01 11.84
CA MET A 198 -7.26 -17.17 11.92
C MET A 198 -7.32 -17.99 10.63
N ALA A 199 -6.77 -17.49 9.51
CA ALA A 199 -6.54 -18.32 8.32
C ALA A 199 -5.61 -19.53 8.60
N SER A 200 -4.84 -19.51 9.70
CA SER A 200 -4.06 -20.66 10.17
C SER A 200 -4.91 -21.82 10.70
N ARG A 201 -6.17 -21.55 11.08
CA ARG A 201 -7.09 -22.51 11.71
C ARG A 201 -8.42 -22.67 10.96
N LEU A 202 -8.63 -21.91 9.89
CA LEU A 202 -9.84 -21.99 9.07
C LEU A 202 -9.72 -23.15 8.08
N GLY A 203 -10.66 -24.10 8.14
CA GLY A 203 -10.74 -25.22 7.21
C GLY A 203 -10.76 -24.75 5.76
N GLY A 204 -10.09 -25.50 4.88
CA GLY A 204 -9.88 -25.14 3.48
C GLY A 204 -8.76 -24.13 3.25
N VAL A 205 -8.22 -23.52 4.31
CA VAL A 205 -7.09 -22.58 4.21
C VAL A 205 -5.90 -23.10 5.02
N MET A 206 -6.05 -23.26 6.34
CA MET A 206 -5.05 -23.86 7.26
C MET A 206 -3.60 -23.43 6.99
N ASP A 207 -3.36 -22.14 6.74
CA ASP A 207 -2.06 -21.65 6.26
C ASP A 207 -1.00 -21.69 7.38
N GLN A 208 -0.12 -22.68 7.30
CA GLN A 208 0.93 -22.93 8.29
C GLN A 208 2.06 -21.89 8.29
N ASN A 209 2.09 -20.98 7.31
CA ASN A 209 3.06 -19.88 7.29
C ASN A 209 2.68 -18.74 8.24
N LEU A 210 1.45 -18.74 8.76
CA LEU A 210 0.99 -17.74 9.71
C LEU A 210 1.53 -18.00 11.11
N VAL A 211 2.14 -16.97 11.69
CA VAL A 211 2.70 -16.99 13.04
C VAL A 211 2.29 -15.69 13.73
N PRO A 212 1.78 -15.71 14.98
CA PRO A 212 1.49 -14.47 15.68
C PRO A 212 2.78 -13.70 15.96
N ILE A 213 2.68 -12.38 16.01
CA ILE A 213 3.70 -11.56 16.65
C ILE A 213 3.02 -10.71 17.71
N ARG A 214 3.23 -11.10 18.98
CA ARG A 214 2.62 -10.45 20.14
C ARG A 214 3.14 -9.03 20.29
N GLY A 215 2.21 -8.08 20.32
CA GLY A 215 2.46 -6.67 20.57
C GLY A 215 1.71 -6.20 21.79
N GLN A 216 2.43 -5.88 22.86
CA GLN A 216 1.89 -5.25 24.05
C GLN A 216 2.05 -3.73 23.98
N ILE A 217 1.02 -3.03 24.44
CA ILE A 217 0.94 -1.57 24.49
C ILE A 217 0.39 -1.10 25.84
N VAL A 218 0.67 0.17 26.15
CA VAL A 218 0.02 0.93 27.22
C VAL A 218 -0.65 2.14 26.58
N VAL A 219 -1.92 2.38 26.90
CA VAL A 219 -2.67 3.54 26.42
C VAL A 219 -2.79 4.54 27.56
N VAL A 220 -2.41 5.79 27.32
CA VAL A 220 -2.38 6.87 28.33
C VAL A 220 -3.18 8.09 27.86
N ARG A 221 -3.64 8.91 28.81
CA ARG A 221 -4.32 10.19 28.54
C ARG A 221 -3.35 11.30 28.15
N ASN A 222 -2.07 11.19 28.55
CA ASN A 222 -1.03 12.16 28.22
C ASN A 222 -0.93 12.38 26.71
N GLU A 223 -0.80 13.63 26.30
CA GLU A 223 -0.70 14.01 24.88
C GLU A 223 0.77 14.04 24.46
N ALA A 224 1.10 13.28 23.41
CA ALA A 224 2.41 13.34 22.80
C ALA A 224 2.43 14.41 21.69
N PRO A 225 3.40 15.34 21.68
CA PRO A 225 3.45 16.43 20.69
C PRO A 225 3.77 15.94 19.27
N TYR A 226 4.39 14.76 19.15
CA TYR A 226 4.75 14.12 17.88
C TYR A 226 4.80 12.60 18.05
N MET A 227 4.76 11.88 16.94
CA MET A 227 5.04 10.44 16.93
C MET A 227 6.56 10.21 17.02
N VAL A 228 6.96 9.17 17.74
CA VAL A 228 8.38 8.79 17.86
C VAL A 228 8.53 7.30 17.67
N THR A 229 9.56 6.89 16.93
CA THR A 229 9.96 5.48 16.83
C THR A 229 11.49 5.39 16.87
N LYS A 230 12.03 4.33 17.47
CA LYS A 230 13.49 4.12 17.63
C LYS A 230 13.85 2.71 17.17
N SER A 231 15.03 2.56 16.56
CA SER A 231 15.49 1.30 15.92
C SER A 231 15.61 0.09 16.84
N GLY A 232 15.67 0.28 18.16
CA GLY A 232 15.52 -0.80 19.12
C GLY A 232 15.60 -0.32 20.57
N THR A 233 15.70 -1.28 21.50
CA THR A 233 15.77 -1.05 22.95
C THR A 233 16.96 -1.79 23.59
N ASP A 234 17.26 -1.48 24.85
CA ASP A 234 18.29 -2.14 25.65
C ASP A 234 17.69 -3.19 26.60
N ASP A 235 16.37 -3.31 26.62
CA ASP A 235 15.64 -4.18 27.55
C ASP A 235 15.65 -5.65 27.08
N ALA A 236 15.28 -5.89 25.82
CA ALA A 236 15.28 -7.22 25.21
C ALA A 236 15.19 -7.14 23.67
N PRO A 237 15.63 -8.19 22.92
CA PRO A 237 15.61 -8.20 21.46
C PRO A 237 14.21 -8.05 20.83
N ASP A 238 13.16 -8.48 21.52
CA ASP A 238 11.76 -8.43 21.09
C ASP A 238 10.98 -7.27 21.72
N GLU A 239 11.67 -6.33 22.38
CA GLU A 239 11.10 -5.09 22.90
C GLU A 239 11.44 -3.90 22.01
N LEU A 240 10.39 -3.18 21.62
CA LEU A 240 10.45 -2.03 20.72
C LEU A 240 10.13 -0.74 21.47
N PHE A 241 10.37 0.38 20.79
CA PHE A 241 9.96 1.70 21.24
C PHE A 241 9.21 2.46 20.16
N TYR A 242 7.97 2.86 20.47
CA TYR A 242 7.20 3.83 19.71
C TYR A 242 6.17 4.57 20.56
N ILE A 243 5.87 5.80 20.19
CA ILE A 243 4.79 6.63 20.74
C ILE A 243 3.96 7.18 19.59
N MET A 244 2.64 7.12 19.70
CA MET A 244 1.74 7.80 18.76
C MET A 244 0.43 8.19 19.43
N MET A 245 0.02 9.45 19.29
CA MET A 245 -1.23 9.96 19.82
C MET A 245 -2.35 9.73 18.81
N ARG A 246 -3.41 9.01 19.19
CA ARG A 246 -4.57 8.81 18.31
C ARG A 246 -5.37 10.11 18.19
N ALA A 247 -5.91 10.35 16.99
CA ALA A 247 -6.78 11.49 16.71
C ALA A 247 -8.02 11.54 17.64
N SER A 248 -8.60 12.74 17.75
CA SER A 248 -9.89 13.00 18.41
C SER A 248 -9.98 12.45 19.84
N GLY A 249 -8.94 12.69 20.66
CA GLY A 249 -8.92 12.27 22.06
C GLY A 249 -8.84 10.75 22.26
N GLY A 250 -8.34 10.00 21.27
CA GLY A 250 -8.26 8.54 21.33
C GLY A 250 -7.22 7.96 22.31
N GLY A 251 -6.46 8.84 22.97
CA GLY A 251 -5.34 8.50 23.85
C GLY A 251 -4.02 8.28 23.10
N THR A 252 -2.92 8.34 23.84
CA THR A 252 -1.59 8.07 23.33
C THR A 252 -1.21 6.62 23.54
N ILE A 253 -0.74 5.98 22.47
CA ILE A 253 -0.22 4.61 22.49
C ILE A 253 1.27 4.67 22.79
N LEU A 254 1.67 4.00 23.86
CA LEU A 254 3.05 3.69 24.21
C LEU A 254 3.29 2.23 23.85
N GLY A 255 4.34 1.96 23.09
CA GLY A 255 4.73 0.60 22.76
C GLY A 255 6.24 0.42 22.64
N GLY A 256 6.70 -0.80 22.52
CA GLY A 256 5.89 -2.01 22.58
C GLY A 256 6.74 -3.27 22.54
N THR A 257 6.14 -4.35 22.04
CA THR A 257 6.83 -5.64 21.83
C THR A 257 6.61 -6.19 20.42
N TYR A 258 7.46 -7.14 20.05
CA TYR A 258 7.46 -7.85 18.78
C TYR A 258 7.84 -9.33 18.98
N GLN A 259 7.03 -10.04 19.75
CA GLN A 259 7.39 -11.39 20.23
C GLN A 259 6.79 -12.44 19.30
N LYS A 260 7.59 -12.91 18.34
CA LYS A 260 7.17 -13.87 17.31
C LYS A 260 6.86 -15.23 17.93
N GLY A 261 5.76 -15.85 17.51
CA GLY A 261 5.29 -17.15 17.98
C GLY A 261 4.54 -17.11 19.32
N GLN A 262 4.51 -15.96 20.00
CA GLN A 262 3.83 -15.83 21.28
C GLN A 262 2.33 -15.55 21.11
N TRP A 263 1.50 -16.33 21.81
CA TRP A 263 0.04 -16.25 21.77
C TRP A 263 -0.59 -15.67 23.04
N GLU A 264 0.21 -15.39 24.08
CA GLU A 264 -0.30 -14.89 25.35
C GLU A 264 -1.09 -13.60 25.16
N SER A 265 -2.33 -13.61 25.65
CA SER A 265 -3.32 -12.55 25.52
C SER A 265 -3.24 -11.52 26.64
N GLN A 266 -2.71 -11.89 27.80
CA GLN A 266 -2.70 -11.03 28.98
C GLN A 266 -1.50 -10.08 28.92
N PRO A 267 -1.68 -8.78 29.27
CA PRO A 267 -0.56 -7.88 29.46
C PRO A 267 0.37 -8.35 30.57
N ASP A 268 1.67 -8.33 30.32
CA ASP A 268 2.70 -8.60 31.32
C ASP A 268 3.03 -7.28 32.06
N PRO A 269 2.86 -7.21 33.40
CA PRO A 269 3.11 -5.98 34.16
C PRO A 269 4.55 -5.47 34.08
N ASN A 270 5.54 -6.36 33.99
CA ASN A 270 6.95 -5.98 33.88
C ASN A 270 7.24 -5.36 32.52
N ILE A 271 6.72 -5.95 31.43
CA ILE A 271 6.81 -5.37 30.08
C ILE A 271 6.11 -4.00 30.05
N ALA A 272 4.94 -3.86 30.69
CA ALA A 272 4.23 -2.59 30.75
C ALA A 272 5.07 -1.49 31.45
N GLN A 273 5.70 -1.82 32.58
CA GLN A 273 6.60 -0.91 33.29
C GLN A 273 7.79 -0.49 32.42
N ARG A 274 8.40 -1.43 31.67
CA ARG A 274 9.50 -1.10 30.75
C ARG A 274 9.05 -0.21 29.58
N ILE A 275 7.88 -0.49 28.98
CA ILE A 275 7.29 0.37 27.94
C ILE A 275 7.10 1.80 28.45
N MET A 276 6.50 1.96 29.63
CA MET A 276 6.24 3.28 30.24
C MET A 276 7.54 4.01 30.56
N ARG A 277 8.53 3.32 31.13
CA ARG A 277 9.86 3.89 31.40
C ARG A 277 10.53 4.40 30.13
N ARG A 278 10.61 3.58 29.08
CA ARG A 278 11.20 4.00 27.79
C ARG A 278 10.50 5.25 27.22
N ALA A 279 9.18 5.35 27.39
CA ALA A 279 8.41 6.50 26.91
C ALA A 279 8.78 7.80 27.60
N VAL A 280 8.83 7.81 28.94
CA VAL A 280 9.15 9.02 29.70
C VAL A 280 10.62 9.39 29.64
N GLU A 281 11.51 8.43 29.42
CA GLU A 281 12.94 8.70 29.18
C GLU A 281 13.16 9.35 27.81
N MET A 282 12.45 8.88 26.78
CA MET A 282 12.60 9.39 25.41
C MET A 282 11.86 10.71 25.19
N VAL A 283 10.69 10.88 25.81
CA VAL A 283 9.86 12.07 25.69
C VAL A 283 9.46 12.54 27.10
N PRO A 284 10.38 13.20 27.86
CA PRO A 284 10.09 13.65 29.22
C PRO A 284 8.92 14.62 29.33
N GLU A 285 8.67 15.40 28.27
CA GLU A 285 7.53 16.30 28.12
C GLU A 285 6.17 15.59 28.27
N LEU A 286 6.10 14.29 27.95
CA LEU A 286 4.88 13.49 28.09
C LEU A 286 4.30 13.54 29.51
N THR A 287 5.17 13.74 30.52
CA THR A 287 4.79 13.79 31.93
C THR A 287 5.26 15.06 32.64
N GLY A 288 5.82 16.03 31.90
CA GLY A 288 6.48 17.19 32.48
C GLY A 288 7.64 16.82 33.41
N GLY A 289 8.37 15.75 33.09
CA GLY A 289 9.52 15.27 33.88
C GLY A 289 9.18 14.48 35.14
N LYS A 290 7.91 14.14 35.39
CA LYS A 290 7.48 13.37 36.58
C LYS A 290 7.78 11.86 36.49
N GLY A 291 8.42 11.42 35.40
CA GLY A 291 8.70 10.00 35.17
C GLY A 291 7.41 9.18 35.00
N VAL A 292 7.48 7.88 35.28
CA VAL A 292 6.37 6.95 35.06
C VAL A 292 5.13 7.32 35.89
N ASP A 293 5.32 7.87 37.09
CA ASP A 293 4.22 8.29 37.98
C ASP A 293 3.37 9.45 37.42
N GLY A 294 3.91 10.18 36.43
CA GLY A 294 3.16 11.21 35.71
C GLY A 294 2.30 10.71 34.56
N LEU A 295 2.33 9.40 34.26
CA LEU A 295 1.48 8.80 33.23
C LEU A 295 0.08 8.51 33.79
N ASP A 296 -0.92 9.04 33.10
CA ASP A 296 -2.33 8.76 33.40
C ASP A 296 -2.80 7.61 32.49
N VAL A 297 -2.68 6.38 33.00
CA VAL A 297 -2.97 5.15 32.25
C VAL A 297 -4.47 4.97 32.05
N ILE A 298 -4.88 4.75 30.79
CA ILE A 298 -6.24 4.37 30.40
C ILE A 298 -6.40 2.87 30.49
N ARG A 299 -5.51 2.11 29.83
CA ARG A 299 -5.53 0.63 29.82
C ARG A 299 -4.20 0.04 29.33
N HIS A 300 -4.00 -1.23 29.63
CA HIS A 300 -3.01 -2.08 28.98
C HIS A 300 -3.69 -2.90 27.87
N GLY A 301 -2.94 -3.27 26.82
CA GLY A 301 -3.50 -4.05 25.72
C GLY A 301 -2.47 -4.96 25.06
N VAL A 302 -2.95 -6.07 24.51
CA VAL A 302 -2.13 -7.03 23.75
C VAL A 302 -2.89 -7.43 22.50
N GLY A 303 -2.22 -7.29 21.36
CA GLY A 303 -2.72 -7.81 20.08
C GLY A 303 -1.72 -8.74 19.43
N LEU A 304 -2.23 -9.67 18.60
CA LEU A 304 -1.40 -10.56 17.80
C LEU A 304 -1.35 -10.07 16.36
N ARG A 305 -0.20 -9.58 15.92
CA ARG A 305 0.00 -9.22 14.51
C ARG A 305 -0.07 -10.51 13.67
N PRO A 306 -0.87 -10.55 12.59
CA PRO A 306 -1.02 -11.73 11.74
C PRO A 306 0.17 -11.82 10.76
N TYR A 307 1.36 -12.11 11.24
CA TYR A 307 2.53 -12.27 10.39
C TYR A 307 2.45 -13.56 9.59
N ARG A 308 2.87 -13.51 8.32
CA ARG A 308 2.97 -14.67 7.44
C ARG A 308 4.37 -14.77 6.86
N ASN A 309 5.00 -15.94 6.99
CA ASN A 309 6.24 -16.25 6.30
C ASN A 309 5.99 -16.22 4.78
N GLY A 310 6.82 -15.51 4.02
CA GLY A 310 6.57 -15.22 2.60
C GLY A 310 5.68 -14.00 2.33
N GLY A 311 5.29 -13.24 3.38
CA GLY A 311 4.54 -11.99 3.22
C GLY A 311 3.03 -12.19 3.06
N VAL A 312 2.33 -11.10 2.76
CA VAL A 312 0.87 -11.08 2.59
C VAL A 312 0.46 -11.99 1.44
N ARG A 313 -0.57 -12.81 1.65
CA ARG A 313 -1.17 -13.64 0.61
C ARG A 313 -2.32 -12.87 -0.04
N ILE A 314 -2.13 -12.44 -1.28
CA ILE A 314 -3.19 -11.85 -2.13
C ILE A 314 -3.26 -12.63 -3.43
N GLU A 315 -4.16 -13.61 -3.49
CA GLU A 315 -4.33 -14.49 -4.65
C GLU A 315 -5.75 -15.05 -4.69
N LYS A 316 -6.18 -15.48 -5.88
CA LYS A 316 -7.41 -16.24 -6.08
C LYS A 316 -7.11 -17.74 -6.04
N GLU A 317 -7.97 -18.51 -5.39
CA GLU A 317 -7.92 -19.96 -5.31
C GLU A 317 -9.35 -20.50 -5.49
N LYS A 318 -9.49 -21.63 -6.18
CA LYS A 318 -10.79 -22.32 -6.24
C LYS A 318 -10.81 -23.38 -5.15
N ILE A 319 -11.64 -23.17 -4.12
CA ILE A 319 -11.80 -24.10 -3.00
C ILE A 319 -13.19 -24.70 -3.11
N ASP A 320 -13.24 -26.01 -3.30
CA ASP A 320 -14.44 -26.72 -3.76
C ASP A 320 -14.99 -26.05 -5.04
N ASP A 321 -16.28 -25.73 -5.07
CA ASP A 321 -16.93 -25.02 -6.19
C ASP A 321 -17.06 -23.50 -5.97
N THR A 322 -16.17 -22.90 -5.17
CA THR A 322 -16.23 -21.47 -4.84
C THR A 322 -14.89 -20.78 -5.10
N TRP A 323 -14.93 -19.63 -5.77
CA TRP A 323 -13.76 -18.76 -5.88
C TRP A 323 -13.49 -18.07 -4.55
N VAL A 324 -12.26 -18.20 -4.06
CA VAL A 324 -11.79 -17.57 -2.83
C VAL A 324 -10.64 -16.64 -3.16
N VAL A 325 -10.81 -15.35 -2.86
CA VAL A 325 -9.72 -14.37 -2.93
C VAL A 325 -9.16 -14.19 -1.53
N HIS A 326 -7.91 -14.61 -1.33
CA HIS A 326 -7.20 -14.42 -0.08
C HIS A 326 -6.68 -12.99 0.04
N ASN A 327 -6.76 -12.44 1.25
CA ASN A 327 -6.09 -11.22 1.64
C ASN A 327 -5.87 -11.20 3.15
N TYR A 328 -4.78 -11.83 3.58
CA TYR A 328 -4.38 -11.94 4.99
C TYR A 328 -2.85 -12.04 5.11
N GLY A 329 -2.32 -12.00 6.34
CA GLY A 329 -0.88 -12.07 6.59
C GLY A 329 -0.17 -10.71 6.71
N HIS A 330 -0.92 -9.67 7.10
CA HIS A 330 -0.48 -8.26 7.10
C HIS A 330 0.50 -7.84 8.21
N ALA A 331 0.91 -8.76 9.08
CA ALA A 331 1.85 -8.50 10.17
C ALA A 331 1.54 -7.17 10.92
N GLY A 332 2.53 -6.29 11.07
CA GLY A 332 2.40 -4.99 11.74
C GLY A 332 1.93 -3.82 10.86
N TRP A 333 1.61 -4.04 9.59
CA TRP A 333 1.47 -2.97 8.58
C TRP A 333 0.12 -2.97 7.86
N GLY A 334 -0.87 -3.71 8.38
CA GLY A 334 -2.19 -3.84 7.76
C GLY A 334 -2.94 -2.52 7.52
N TYR A 335 -2.78 -1.52 8.40
CA TYR A 335 -3.38 -0.19 8.20
C TYR A 335 -2.67 0.60 7.10
N GLN A 336 -1.34 0.75 7.19
CA GLN A 336 -0.57 1.57 6.25
C GLN A 336 -0.44 1.00 4.84
N GLY A 337 -0.71 -0.29 4.65
CA GLY A 337 -0.81 -0.90 3.32
C GLY A 337 -2.23 -1.22 2.86
N SER A 338 -3.25 -0.92 3.68
CA SER A 338 -4.64 -1.37 3.48
C SER A 338 -5.15 -1.07 2.06
N TYR A 339 -5.27 0.19 1.67
CA TYR A 339 -5.81 0.58 0.37
C TYR A 339 -4.98 0.07 -0.81
N GLY A 340 -3.65 0.09 -0.71
CA GLY A 340 -2.76 -0.35 -1.77
C GLY A 340 -2.85 -1.84 -2.06
N MET A 341 -2.91 -2.67 -1.02
CA MET A 341 -3.12 -4.12 -1.14
C MET A 341 -4.52 -4.45 -1.66
N LEU A 342 -5.52 -3.71 -1.20
CA LEU A 342 -6.91 -4.05 -1.45
C LEU A 342 -7.44 -3.71 -2.83
N ARG A 343 -6.78 -2.77 -3.53
CA ARG A 343 -6.97 -2.61 -4.97
C ARG A 343 -6.64 -3.92 -5.70
N ARG A 344 -5.52 -4.57 -5.37
CA ARG A 344 -5.16 -5.88 -5.94
C ARG A 344 -6.19 -6.97 -5.62
N SER A 345 -6.72 -6.99 -4.39
CA SER A 345 -7.80 -7.93 -4.05
C SER A 345 -9.07 -7.67 -4.86
N THR A 346 -9.40 -6.40 -5.12
CA THR A 346 -10.54 -6.02 -5.96
C THR A 346 -10.34 -6.47 -7.40
N ASP A 347 -9.13 -6.30 -7.94
CA ASP A 347 -8.78 -6.78 -9.28
C ASP A 347 -8.91 -8.31 -9.35
N ALA A 348 -8.45 -9.04 -8.32
CA ALA A 348 -8.60 -10.50 -8.23
C ALA A 348 -10.07 -10.96 -8.20
N VAL A 349 -10.95 -10.19 -7.53
CA VAL A 349 -12.40 -10.47 -7.51
C VAL A 349 -12.97 -10.28 -8.91
N ASN A 350 -12.64 -9.19 -9.59
CA ASN A 350 -13.12 -8.93 -10.95
C ASN A 350 -12.66 -10.04 -11.92
N ASP A 351 -11.39 -10.43 -11.86
CA ASP A 351 -10.85 -11.53 -12.68
C ASP A 351 -11.56 -12.87 -12.41
N SER A 352 -11.96 -13.12 -11.15
CA SER A 352 -12.69 -14.33 -10.76
C SER A 352 -14.12 -14.36 -11.33
N VAL A 353 -14.76 -13.20 -11.42
CA VAL A 353 -16.10 -13.03 -12.02
C VAL A 353 -16.04 -13.13 -13.54
N GLU A 354 -15.03 -12.53 -14.17
CA GLU A 354 -14.87 -12.48 -15.62
C GLU A 354 -14.30 -13.78 -16.21
N GLY A 355 -13.77 -14.68 -15.37
CA GLY A 355 -13.14 -15.93 -15.81
C GLY A 355 -11.80 -15.73 -16.53
N THR A 356 -11.12 -14.62 -16.25
CA THR A 356 -9.84 -14.26 -16.85
C THR A 356 -8.67 -14.70 -15.96
N ASP A 357 -7.64 -15.30 -16.56
CA ASP A 357 -6.37 -15.63 -15.89
C ASP A 357 -5.29 -14.56 -16.17
N THR A 358 -5.69 -13.29 -16.03
CA THR A 358 -4.77 -12.14 -16.09
C THR A 358 -3.99 -11.94 -14.80
N PHE A 359 -4.30 -12.71 -13.75
CA PHE A 359 -3.69 -12.62 -12.43
C PHE A 359 -2.26 -13.20 -12.44
N SER A 360 -1.24 -12.36 -12.65
CA SER A 360 0.17 -12.73 -12.48
C SER A 360 0.63 -12.53 -11.02
N ASP A 361 1.67 -13.27 -10.61
CA ASP A 361 2.21 -13.27 -9.24
C ASP A 361 2.82 -11.92 -8.80
N GLY A 362 2.70 -10.83 -9.57
CA GLY A 362 3.00 -9.47 -9.15
C GLY A 362 4.35 -9.25 -8.45
N SER A 363 5.35 -10.03 -8.86
CA SER A 363 6.77 -9.72 -8.64
C SER A 363 7.30 -8.64 -9.61
N GLN A 364 6.45 -8.05 -10.46
CA GLN A 364 6.86 -7.00 -11.40
C GLN A 364 6.42 -5.59 -10.99
N GLU A 365 7.46 -4.81 -10.67
CA GLU A 365 7.70 -3.37 -10.77
C GLU A 365 6.52 -2.41 -10.92
N ILE A 366 6.53 -1.38 -10.08
CA ILE A 366 5.77 -0.16 -10.33
C ILE A 366 6.43 0.57 -11.51
N PRO A 367 5.67 1.05 -12.52
CA PRO A 367 6.17 2.12 -13.36
C PRO A 367 6.44 3.36 -12.49
N ALA A 368 7.57 4.03 -12.73
CA ALA A 368 7.95 5.29 -12.11
C ALA A 368 6.78 6.32 -12.11
N PRO A 369 6.74 7.28 -11.16
CA PRO A 369 5.73 8.33 -11.16
C PRO A 369 5.70 8.99 -12.54
N SER A 370 4.48 9.18 -13.08
CA SER A 370 4.17 9.81 -14.37
C SER A 370 5.37 10.52 -15.01
N THR A 371 6.07 9.83 -15.91
CA THR A 371 7.20 10.43 -16.62
C THR A 371 6.68 11.60 -17.42
N GLN A 372 7.06 12.81 -17.03
CA GLN A 372 6.78 14.00 -17.80
C GLN A 372 7.64 13.91 -19.06
N LEU A 373 7.01 13.62 -20.21
CA LEU A 373 7.72 13.60 -21.48
C LEU A 373 7.81 15.02 -22.01
N ASN A 374 9.03 15.52 -22.14
CA ASN A 374 9.29 16.74 -22.91
C ASN A 374 9.18 16.40 -24.39
N VAL A 375 8.07 16.79 -25.01
CA VAL A 375 7.80 16.58 -26.42
C VAL A 375 8.14 17.85 -27.19
N LYS A 376 9.01 17.73 -28.20
CA LYS A 376 9.26 18.79 -29.18
C LYS A 376 8.31 18.63 -30.36
N ILE A 377 7.42 19.60 -30.56
CA ILE A 377 6.51 19.63 -31.70
C ILE A 377 7.13 20.53 -32.77
N GLU A 378 7.46 19.98 -33.94
CA GLU A 378 7.89 20.77 -35.11
C GLU A 378 6.73 21.60 -35.64
N ARG A 379 7.02 22.85 -36.01
CA ARG A 379 6.04 23.73 -36.61
C ARG A 379 5.63 23.21 -37.99
N PRO A 380 4.36 23.39 -38.39
CA PRO A 380 3.89 22.99 -39.72
C PRO A 380 4.64 23.65 -40.88
N ASP A 381 5.26 24.81 -40.64
CA ASP A 381 6.06 25.56 -41.61
C ASP A 381 7.54 25.15 -41.66
N GLY A 382 7.96 24.20 -40.82
CA GLY A 382 9.35 23.72 -40.74
C GLY A 382 10.33 24.69 -40.07
N GLN A 383 9.88 25.84 -39.53
CA GLN A 383 10.75 26.89 -39.00
C GLN A 383 10.88 26.87 -37.47
N GLY A 384 10.99 25.69 -36.87
CA GLY A 384 11.36 25.52 -35.46
C GLY A 384 10.51 24.50 -34.69
N THR A 385 10.76 24.40 -33.38
CA THR A 385 10.09 23.46 -32.47
C THR A 385 9.46 24.18 -31.27
N TYR A 386 8.33 23.69 -30.77
CA TYR A 386 7.77 24.05 -29.46
C TYR A 386 8.13 23.00 -28.42
N ASP A 387 8.57 23.43 -27.25
CA ASP A 387 8.69 22.54 -26.09
C ASP A 387 7.32 22.45 -25.40
N THR A 388 6.80 21.23 -25.23
CA THR A 388 5.59 20.98 -24.45
C THR A 388 5.76 19.76 -23.55
N ALA A 389 5.05 19.74 -22.43
CA ALA A 389 5.02 18.60 -21.51
C ALA A 389 3.77 17.75 -21.78
N ALA A 390 3.95 16.47 -22.09
CA ALA A 390 2.85 15.50 -22.19
C ALA A 390 2.84 14.59 -20.95
N MET A 391 1.66 14.38 -20.38
CA MET A 391 1.42 13.40 -19.32
C MET A 391 0.90 12.11 -19.94
N LEU A 392 1.58 11.00 -19.71
CA LEU A 392 1.07 9.67 -20.05
C LEU A 392 0.13 9.21 -18.92
N ASP A 393 -1.14 8.99 -19.25
CA ASP A 393 -2.08 8.35 -18.32
C ASP A 393 -1.73 6.85 -18.25
N SER A 394 -1.40 6.36 -17.05
CA SER A 394 -0.94 5.00 -16.82
C SER A 394 -2.11 4.02 -16.84
N GLY A 395 -2.57 3.65 -18.04
CA GLY A 395 -3.70 2.74 -18.24
C GLY A 395 -3.59 1.82 -19.46
N LEU A 396 -2.43 1.70 -20.10
CA LEU A 396 -2.27 0.82 -21.27
C LEU A 396 -1.57 -0.48 -20.85
N SER A 397 -2.38 -1.50 -20.53
CA SER A 397 -1.91 -2.89 -20.52
C SER A 397 -1.54 -3.31 -21.96
N SER A 398 -0.70 -4.34 -22.07
CA SER A 398 0.01 -4.78 -23.28
C SER A 398 -0.85 -5.21 -24.49
N ARG A 399 -2.18 -4.97 -24.48
CA ARG A 399 -3.08 -5.29 -25.61
C ARG A 399 -4.28 -4.35 -25.78
N THR A 400 -4.12 -3.04 -25.60
CA THR A 400 -5.24 -2.10 -25.85
C THR A 400 -4.86 -0.97 -26.80
N CYS A 401 -5.59 -0.86 -27.93
CA CYS A 401 -5.57 0.31 -28.82
C CYS A 401 -6.25 1.48 -28.09
N GLY A 402 -5.51 2.55 -27.79
CA GLY A 402 -6.05 3.75 -27.13
C GLY A 402 -5.64 5.05 -27.82
N THR A 403 -6.55 6.03 -27.84
CA THR A 403 -6.33 7.39 -28.36
C THR A 403 -5.70 8.29 -27.30
N ILE A 404 -4.59 8.95 -27.61
CA ILE A 404 -3.95 9.93 -26.70
C ILE A 404 -4.71 11.26 -26.81
N LYS A 405 -5.22 11.78 -25.68
CA LYS A 405 -5.75 13.16 -25.59
C LYS A 405 -4.70 14.09 -24.99
N LEU A 406 -4.22 15.05 -25.76
CA LEU A 406 -3.35 16.12 -25.26
C LEU A 406 -4.21 17.23 -24.62
N LYS A 407 -4.02 17.49 -23.32
CA LYS A 407 -4.50 18.72 -22.66
C LYS A 407 -3.37 19.74 -22.65
N ILE A 408 -3.51 20.83 -23.40
CA ILE A 408 -2.57 21.95 -23.42
C ILE A 408 -2.96 22.91 -22.28
N TRP A 409 -2.08 23.14 -21.30
CA TRP A 409 -2.29 24.09 -20.19
C TRP A 409 -1.54 25.43 -20.43
N PRO A 410 -1.90 26.52 -19.72
CA PRO A 410 -2.06 27.87 -20.29
C PRO A 410 -0.76 28.70 -20.31
N LEU A 411 0.06 28.50 -21.33
CA LEU A 411 1.05 29.51 -21.78
C LEU A 411 0.72 30.10 -23.16
N LEU A 412 -0.36 29.63 -23.81
CA LEU A 412 -0.79 30.07 -25.15
C LEU A 412 -2.06 30.95 -25.15
N ARG A 413 -2.63 31.25 -23.98
CA ARG A 413 -3.87 32.04 -23.85
C ARG A 413 -3.72 33.49 -24.33
N ASN A 414 -2.51 34.05 -24.26
CA ASN A 414 -2.28 35.47 -24.55
C ASN A 414 -2.14 35.80 -26.05
N ARG A 415 -2.29 34.84 -26.97
CA ARG A 415 -2.07 35.11 -28.41
C ARG A 415 -3.25 34.80 -29.34
N TRP A 416 -4.30 34.07 -28.90
CA TRP A 416 -5.34 33.58 -29.82
C TRP A 416 -6.80 33.55 -29.30
N GLY A 417 -7.15 34.25 -28.22
CA GLY A 417 -8.56 34.46 -27.80
C GLY A 417 -9.34 33.19 -27.40
N ASP A 418 -10.56 33.37 -26.89
CA ASP A 418 -11.33 32.38 -26.12
C ASP A 418 -12.01 31.23 -26.92
N HIS A 419 -11.49 30.84 -28.09
CA HIS A 419 -12.07 29.73 -28.87
C HIS A 419 -10.99 28.82 -29.47
N PHE A 420 -10.47 27.87 -28.69
CA PHE A 420 -9.64 26.77 -29.21
C PHE A 420 -9.85 25.47 -28.42
N GLU A 421 -10.90 24.72 -28.77
CA GLU A 421 -10.94 23.27 -28.59
C GLU A 421 -10.88 22.64 -29.99
N HIS A 422 -9.72 22.10 -30.37
CA HIS A 422 -9.60 21.22 -31.53
C HIS A 422 -8.90 19.93 -31.11
N SER A 423 -9.62 18.83 -31.22
CA SER A 423 -9.08 17.47 -31.25
C SER A 423 -8.37 17.26 -32.57
N ILE A 424 -7.03 17.16 -32.57
CA ILE A 424 -6.26 16.77 -33.74
C ILE A 424 -6.38 15.24 -33.90
N PRO A 425 -6.91 14.71 -35.02
CA PRO A 425 -6.92 13.28 -35.27
C PRO A 425 -5.50 12.86 -35.67
N ILE A 426 -4.77 12.21 -34.76
CA ILE A 426 -3.51 11.54 -35.11
C ILE A 426 -3.90 10.30 -35.93
N ARG A 427 -3.58 10.30 -37.23
CA ARG A 427 -3.83 9.16 -38.15
C ARG A 427 -2.74 8.07 -38.09
N GLU A 428 -1.76 8.20 -37.19
CA GLU A 428 -0.64 7.27 -37.04
C GLU A 428 -0.58 6.71 -35.62
N THR A 429 -0.35 5.40 -35.49
CA THR A 429 -0.19 4.71 -34.20
C THR A 429 1.29 4.53 -33.91
N PHE A 430 1.75 4.99 -32.74
CA PHE A 430 3.13 4.83 -32.30
C PHE A 430 3.19 3.85 -31.12
N TYR A 431 4.23 3.00 -31.12
CA TYR A 431 4.59 2.20 -29.95
C TYR A 431 5.91 2.73 -29.42
N VAL A 432 5.93 3.07 -28.13
CA VAL A 432 7.14 3.42 -27.39
C VAL A 432 7.51 2.21 -26.56
N VAL A 433 8.68 1.63 -26.82
CA VAL A 433 9.22 0.52 -26.02
C VAL A 433 10.38 1.07 -25.20
N ASP A 434 10.27 0.93 -23.89
CA ASP A 434 11.35 1.20 -22.94
C ASP A 434 12.55 0.28 -23.23
N TYR A 435 13.76 0.82 -23.13
CA TYR A 435 15.02 0.10 -23.35
C TYR A 435 15.11 -1.16 -22.48
N ASP A 436 14.70 -1.07 -21.23
CA ASP A 436 14.78 -2.19 -20.27
C ASP A 436 13.74 -3.29 -20.58
N ASN A 437 12.58 -2.91 -21.13
CA ASN A 437 11.59 -3.87 -21.63
C ASN A 437 12.04 -4.60 -22.91
N ALA A 438 12.83 -3.94 -23.76
CA ALA A 438 13.40 -4.59 -24.93
C ALA A 438 14.44 -5.66 -24.55
N VAL A 439 15.22 -5.45 -23.50
CA VAL A 439 16.20 -6.44 -23.00
C VAL A 439 15.48 -7.68 -22.46
N ASN A 440 14.38 -7.50 -21.71
CA ASN A 440 13.58 -8.60 -21.17
C ASN A 440 12.85 -9.43 -22.24
N LEU A 441 12.43 -8.81 -23.36
CA LEU A 441 11.77 -9.53 -24.45
C LEU A 441 12.72 -10.36 -25.32
N PHE A 442 14.00 -10.00 -25.38
CA PHE A 442 14.94 -10.57 -26.37
C PHE A 442 16.20 -11.24 -25.78
N GLY A 443 16.42 -11.15 -24.47
CA GLY A 443 17.50 -11.82 -23.74
C GLY A 443 18.85 -11.10 -23.83
N ASP A 444 19.65 -11.19 -22.76
CA ASP A 444 20.89 -10.43 -22.53
C ASP A 444 22.05 -10.72 -23.50
N MET A 445 21.92 -11.74 -24.36
CA MET A 445 23.02 -12.24 -25.18
C MET A 445 23.09 -11.61 -26.59
N MET A 446 22.62 -10.37 -26.77
CA MET A 446 22.55 -9.70 -28.09
C MET A 446 22.91 -8.19 -28.08
N LEU A 447 23.84 -7.77 -27.23
CA LEU A 447 24.30 -6.37 -27.21
C LEU A 447 25.60 -6.19 -28.01
N GLY A 448 25.46 -6.12 -29.33
CA GLY A 448 26.51 -5.67 -30.26
C GLY A 448 25.95 -4.65 -31.26
N GLN A 449 26.83 -3.92 -31.95
CA GLN A 449 26.50 -2.77 -32.84
C GLN A 449 25.44 -3.04 -33.94
N ASN A 450 25.00 -4.29 -34.15
CA ASN A 450 24.03 -4.68 -35.18
C ASN A 450 22.66 -5.13 -34.62
N PHE A 451 22.29 -4.73 -33.40
CA PHE A 451 21.03 -5.08 -32.73
C PHE A 451 19.78 -4.73 -33.57
N ILE A 452 19.75 -3.53 -34.16
CA ILE A 452 18.61 -3.04 -34.96
C ILE A 452 18.46 -3.82 -36.29
N GLU A 453 19.56 -4.16 -36.95
CA GLU A 453 19.53 -4.96 -38.18
C GLU A 453 18.95 -6.36 -37.94
N ARG A 454 19.26 -6.98 -36.79
CA ARG A 454 18.77 -8.32 -36.46
C ARG A 454 17.29 -8.31 -36.06
N ILE A 455 16.82 -7.28 -35.35
CA ILE A 455 15.39 -7.08 -35.08
C ILE A 455 14.62 -6.90 -36.39
N ASN A 456 15.12 -6.03 -37.28
CA ASN A 456 14.49 -5.80 -38.58
C ASN A 456 14.42 -7.10 -39.41
N LYS A 457 15.47 -7.92 -39.39
CA LYS A 457 15.53 -9.22 -40.09
C LYS A 457 14.57 -10.28 -39.51
N ARG A 458 14.38 -10.31 -38.19
CA ARG A 458 13.44 -11.24 -37.52
C ARG A 458 11.98 -10.84 -37.69
N MET A 459 11.70 -9.53 -37.65
CA MET A 459 10.34 -8.99 -37.84
C MET A 459 9.84 -9.15 -39.28
N THR A 460 10.73 -9.00 -40.28
CA THR A 460 10.39 -9.27 -41.69
C THR A 460 10.19 -10.76 -42.00
N GLN A 461 10.81 -11.68 -41.24
CA GLN A 461 10.53 -13.11 -41.34
C GLN A 461 9.15 -13.50 -40.75
N PHE A 462 8.66 -12.77 -39.74
CA PHE A 462 7.37 -13.03 -39.12
C PHE A 462 6.18 -12.53 -39.97
N ASN A 463 6.34 -11.44 -40.73
CA ASN A 463 5.36 -11.01 -41.72
C ASN A 463 5.97 -10.02 -42.74
N PRO A 464 6.30 -10.45 -43.98
CA PRO A 464 7.03 -9.62 -44.95
C PRO A 464 6.24 -8.39 -45.44
N ALA A 465 4.91 -8.36 -45.28
CA ALA A 465 4.04 -7.35 -45.86
C ALA A 465 3.75 -6.15 -44.93
N THR A 466 4.22 -6.15 -43.68
CA THR A 466 3.66 -5.25 -42.63
C THR A 466 4.67 -4.38 -41.88
N PHE A 467 5.98 -4.52 -42.11
CA PHE A 467 6.99 -3.79 -41.35
C PHE A 467 8.02 -3.11 -42.25
N THR A 468 8.10 -1.79 -42.20
CA THR A 468 9.07 -1.00 -42.97
C THR A 468 9.79 -0.01 -42.03
N TYR A 469 11.03 -0.34 -41.70
CA TYR A 469 12.11 0.44 -41.06
C TYR A 469 11.88 1.07 -39.67
N ILE A 470 12.74 0.69 -38.72
CA ILE A 470 13.06 1.45 -37.49
C ILE A 470 14.06 2.55 -37.87
N THR A 471 13.70 3.83 -37.73
CA THR A 471 14.64 4.95 -37.91
C THR A 471 15.17 5.47 -36.58
N ARG A 472 16.48 5.71 -36.52
CA ARG A 472 17.21 6.19 -35.35
C ARG A 472 16.95 7.68 -35.16
N LYS A 473 16.04 8.09 -34.26
CA LYS A 473 16.09 9.42 -33.63
C LYS A 473 16.40 9.22 -32.15
N ARG A 474 17.60 9.65 -31.75
CA ARG A 474 18.09 9.53 -30.36
C ARG A 474 17.29 10.53 -29.51
N ILE A 475 16.26 10.03 -28.84
CA ILE A 475 15.62 10.70 -27.71
C ILE A 475 16.09 9.91 -26.49
N GLU A 476 16.60 10.60 -25.49
CA GLU A 476 17.20 10.00 -24.29
C GLU A 476 16.30 8.91 -23.70
N GLY A 477 16.72 7.64 -23.87
CA GLY A 477 16.13 6.48 -23.19
C GLY A 477 14.98 5.73 -23.89
N ALA A 478 14.51 6.12 -25.09
CA ALA A 478 13.35 5.44 -25.71
C ALA A 478 13.53 5.10 -27.20
N PHE A 479 12.97 3.96 -27.63
CA PHE A 479 12.85 3.59 -29.04
C PHE A 479 11.43 3.87 -29.56
N VAL A 480 11.34 4.47 -30.76
CA VAL A 480 10.08 4.73 -31.44
C VAL A 480 9.91 3.72 -32.57
N VAL A 481 8.85 2.91 -32.53
CA VAL A 481 8.49 2.01 -33.63
C VAL A 481 7.39 2.67 -34.47
N ARG A 482 7.66 2.85 -35.76
CA ARG A 482 6.72 3.45 -36.71
C ARG A 482 5.91 2.36 -37.41
N TYR A 483 4.58 2.48 -37.40
CA TYR A 483 3.67 1.63 -38.17
C TYR A 483 3.13 2.43 -39.35
N ASN A 484 3.36 1.95 -40.57
CA ASN A 484 2.66 2.45 -41.76
C ASN A 484 1.63 1.40 -42.17
N LYS A 485 0.34 1.74 -42.06
CA LYS A 485 -0.73 0.94 -42.63
C LYS A 485 -0.63 1.10 -44.16
N ALA A 486 -0.15 0.07 -44.86
CA ALA A 486 -0.26 0.05 -46.30
C ALA A 486 -1.75 0.11 -46.65
N THR A 487 -2.16 1.17 -47.33
CA THR A 487 -3.48 1.28 -47.95
C THR A 487 -3.55 0.25 -49.07
N ALA A 488 -4.18 -0.89 -48.80
CA ALA A 488 -4.70 -1.75 -49.85
C ALA A 488 -6.00 -1.10 -50.36
N ASN A 489 -6.01 -0.69 -51.63
CA ASN A 489 -7.24 -0.61 -52.42
C ASN A 489 -7.66 -2.02 -52.82
#